data_AF-A0A6L6C102-F1
#
_entry.id   AF-A0A6L6C102-F1
#
_cell.length_a   1.000
_cell.length_b   1.000
_cell.length_c   1.000
_cell.angle_alpha   90.00
_cell.angle_beta   90.00
_cell.angle_gamma   90.00
#
_symmetry.space_group_name_H-M   'P 1'
#
loop_
_entity.id
_entity.type
_entity.pdbx_description
1 polymer ?
#
loop_
_entity_poly.entity_id
_entity_poly.type
_entity_poly.pdbx_seq_one_letter_code
_entity_poly.pdbx_strand_id
1 'polypeptide(L)' 'MSSSKKIRVAIVCGGRSSEHEISCISANGVLSALDQEKFEAILIGITEVTGDWVLLD' A
#
# COMPACT_ATOMS: atom_id res chain seq x y z
N MET A 1 -6.82 -23.76 -18.82
CA MET A 1 -5.95 -22.56 -18.82
C MET A 1 -5.68 -22.19 -17.37
N SER A 2 -4.46 -22.39 -16.88
CA SER A 2 -4.09 -21.98 -15.52
C SER A 2 -3.97 -20.46 -15.53
N SER A 3 -4.96 -19.74 -15.02
CA SER A 3 -4.79 -18.34 -14.67
C SER A 3 -3.62 -18.28 -13.68
N SER A 4 -2.48 -17.73 -14.10
CA SER A 4 -1.36 -17.50 -13.20
C SER A 4 -1.87 -16.62 -12.07
N LYS A 5 -1.87 -17.16 -10.85
CA LYS A 5 -2.34 -16.42 -9.67
C LYS A 5 -1.49 -15.15 -9.52
N LYS A 6 -2.14 -13.98 -9.46
CA LYS A 6 -1.43 -12.71 -9.23
C LYS A 6 -0.67 -12.79 -7.90
N ILE A 7 0.52 -12.17 -7.87
CA ILE A 7 1.30 -12.05 -6.64
C ILE A 7 0.65 -10.96 -5.80
N ARG A 8 0.32 -11.28 -4.54
CA ARG A 8 -0.24 -10.31 -3.60
C ARG A 8 0.89 -9.50 -2.99
N VAL A 9 0.80 -8.17 -3.08
CA VAL A 9 1.80 -7.23 -2.58
C VAL A 9 1.15 -6.30 -1.57
N ALA A 10 1.67 -6.31 -0.35
CA ALA A 10 1.29 -5.33 0.66
C ALA A 10 2.05 -4.03 0.45
N ILE A 11 1.34 -2.92 0.31
CA ILE A 11 1.89 -1.57 0.29
C ILE A 11 1.59 -0.95 1.65
N VAL A 12 2.63 -0.76 2.47
CA VAL A 12 2.51 -0.18 3.81
C VAL A 12 2.92 1.29 3.77
N CYS A 13 2.09 2.18 4.32
CA CYS A 13 2.31 3.63 4.27
C CYS A 13 1.85 4.38 5.52
N GLY A 14 2.12 5.68 5.56
CA GLY A 14 1.86 6.55 6.71
C GLY A 14 2.96 6.41 7.77
N GLY A 15 2.54 6.21 9.03
CA GLY A 15 3.40 6.07 10.20
C GLY A 15 3.37 7.30 11.11
N ARG A 16 3.87 7.13 12.34
CA ARG A 16 4.03 8.21 13.33
C ARG A 16 5.30 9.00 13.04
N SER A 17 5.23 9.88 12.03
CA SER A 17 6.37 10.66 11.53
C SER A 17 5.87 11.97 10.93
N SER A 18 6.69 13.02 10.93
CA SER A 18 6.44 14.25 10.18
C SER A 18 6.38 14.02 8.66
N GLU A 19 6.84 12.86 8.18
CA GLU A 19 6.76 12.44 6.79
C GLU A 19 5.54 11.55 6.50
N HIS A 20 4.55 11.49 7.39
CA HIS A 20 3.33 10.69 7.21
C HIS A 20 2.70 10.88 5.82
N GLU A 21 2.43 12.13 5.45
CA GLU A 21 1.84 12.49 4.15
C GLU A 21 2.75 12.12 2.97
N ILE A 22 4.08 12.29 3.14
CA ILE A 22 5.06 11.94 2.11
C ILE A 22 5.07 10.42 1.86
N SER A 23 4.97 9.62 2.92
CA SER A 23 4.83 8.16 2.87
C SER A 23 3.55 7.74 2.15
N CYS A 24 2.41 8.39 2.46
CA CYS A 24 1.13 8.15 1.79
C CYS A 24 1.18 8.49 0.29
N ILE A 25 1.75 9.63 -0.09
CA ILE A 25 1.92 10.04 -1.50
C ILE A 25 2.82 9.04 -2.25
N SER A 26 3.91 8.61 -1.62
CA SER A 26 4.84 7.63 -2.20
C SER A 26 4.14 6.29 -2.47
N ALA A 27 3.33 5.82 -1.53
CA ALA A 27 2.55 4.60 -1.69
C ALA A 27 1.52 4.70 -2.83
N ASN A 28 0.87 5.85 -3.00
CA ASN A 28 -0.01 6.09 -4.15
C ASN A 28 0.75 6.05 -5.48
N GLY A 29 1.98 6.58 -5.51
CA GLY A 29 2.87 6.47 -6.68
C GLY A 29 3.20 5.02 -7.03
N VAL A 30 3.53 4.20 -6.04
CA VAL A 30 3.77 2.75 -6.23
C VAL A 30 2.51 2.04 -6.72
N LEU A 31 1.35 2.29 -6.10
CA LEU A 31 0.08 1.71 -6.49
C LEU A 31 -0.27 2.03 -7.96
N SER A 32 -0.07 3.29 -8.36
CA SER A 32 -0.36 3.77 -9.72
C SER A 32 0.56 3.16 -10.79
N ALA A 33 1.80 2.78 -10.41
CA ALA A 33 2.78 2.19 -11.30
C ALA A 33 2.75 0.64 -11.30
N LEU A 34 1.94 0.03 -10.45
CA LEU A 34 1.92 -1.42 -10.27
C LEU A 34 1.30 -2.13 -11.49
N ASP A 35 2.01 -3.15 -11.99
CA ASP A 35 1.49 -4.02 -13.06
C ASP A 35 0.33 -4.87 -12.54
N GLN A 36 -0.90 -4.47 -12.90
CA GLN A 36 -2.12 -5.12 -12.45
C GLN A 36 -2.34 -6.51 -13.07
N GLU A 37 -1.63 -6.90 -14.11
CA GLU A 37 -1.71 -8.28 -14.64
C GLU A 37 -0.92 -9.24 -13.76
N LYS A 38 0.18 -8.76 -13.16
CA LYS A 38 1.08 -9.56 -12.32
C LYS A 38 0.75 -9.48 -10.84
N PHE A 39 0.26 -8.34 -10.36
CA PHE A 39 0.14 -8.05 -8.94
C PHE A 39 -1.28 -7.69 -8.51
N GLU A 40 -1.60 -8.04 -7.27
CA GLU A 40 -2.78 -7.63 -6.53
C GLU A 40 -2.30 -6.84 -5.30
N ALA A 41 -2.62 -5.54 -5.24
CA ALA A 41 -2.20 -4.68 -4.15
C ALA A 41 -3.12 -4.84 -2.93
N ILE A 42 -2.53 -4.80 -1.74
CA ILE A 42 -3.23 -4.66 -0.46
C ILE A 42 -2.64 -3.43 0.20
N LEU A 43 -3.41 -2.36 0.38
CA LEU A 43 -2.92 -1.18 1.08
C LEU A 43 -3.10 -1.32 2.59
N ILE A 44 -2.07 -0.94 3.33
CA ILE A 44 -2.06 -0.94 4.80
C ILE A 44 -1.53 0.41 5.26
N GLY A 45 -2.37 1.19 5.93
CA GLY A 45 -2.00 2.48 6.52
C GLY A 45 -1.57 2.33 7.97
N ILE A 46 -0.70 3.22 8.43
CA ILE A 46 -0.38 3.42 9.85
C ILE A 46 -0.71 4.87 10.19
N THR A 47 -1.58 5.12 11.18
CA THR A 47 -2.04 6.48 11.51
C THR A 47 -0.92 7.35 12.10
N GLU A 48 -0.97 8.67 11.85
CA GLU A 48 0.08 9.61 12.28
C GLU A 48 0.18 9.75 13.80
N VAL A 49 -0.96 9.85 14.48
CA VAL A 49 -0.99 10.18 15.91
C VAL A 49 -0.82 8.93 16.77
N THR A 50 -1.68 7.94 16.57
CA THR A 50 -1.77 6.75 17.41
C THR A 50 -0.85 5.62 16.96
N GLY A 51 -0.53 5.56 15.65
CA GLY A 51 0.24 4.47 15.06
C GLY A 51 -0.58 3.19 14.87
N ASP A 52 -1.90 3.34 14.83
CA ASP A 52 -2.81 2.22 14.59
C ASP A 52 -2.66 1.74 13.15
N TRP A 53 -2.71 0.42 12.99
CA TRP A 53 -2.66 -0.22 11.68
C TRP A 53 -4.07 -0.34 11.12
N VAL A 54 -4.25 0.10 9.88
CA VAL A 54 -5.55 0.16 9.21
C VAL A 54 -5.42 -0.54 7.87
N LEU A 55 -6.31 -1.50 7.60
CA LEU A 55 -6.49 -2.02 6.25
C LEU A 55 -7.26 -0.98 5.44
N LEU A 56 -6.71 -0.57 4.31
CA LEU A 56 -7.35 0.42 3.44
C LEU A 56 -8.07 -0.33 2.31
N ASP A 57 -9.37 -0.07 2.19
CA ASP A 57 -10.27 -0.69 1.22
C ASP A 57 -10.33 0.07 -0.11
#